data_AF-A0A9X7W3I4-F1
#
_entry.id   AF-A0A9X7W3I4-F1
#
_cell.length_a   1.000
_cell.length_b   1.000
_cell.length_c   1.000
_cell.angle_alpha   90.00
_cell.angle_beta   90.00
_cell.angle_gamma   90.00
#
_symmetry.space_group_name_H-M   'P 1'
#
loop_
_entity.id
_entity.type
_entity.pdbx_description
1 polymer ?
#
loop_
_entity_poly.entity_id
_entity_poly.type
_entity_poly.pdbx_seq_one_letter_code
_entity_poly.pdbx_strand_id
1 'polypeptide(L)'
;MPEKCTTCEFLNLCHGGCPRNRNWNLSGQEIDVDYFCDSYIQIYRYADERMKSLARQLKTRNLKQYLDAGNVEPGRNEPCICGSGHKYKKCCGRLRSELSNVHTV
;
A
#
# COMPACT_ATOMS: atom_id res chain seq x y z
N MET A 1 3.09 -12.13 -18.55
CA MET A 1 3.87 -11.48 -17.48
C MET A 1 5.17 -12.27 -17.31
N PRO A 2 6.35 -11.62 -17.19
CA PRO A 2 7.62 -12.33 -17.05
C PRO A 2 7.69 -13.14 -15.73
N GLU A 3 8.43 -14.25 -15.73
CA GLU A 3 8.60 -15.13 -14.55
C GLU A 3 9.25 -14.38 -13.36
N LYS A 4 10.23 -13.50 -13.64
CA LYS A 4 10.83 -12.64 -12.60
C LYS A 4 9.79 -11.77 -11.89
N CYS A 5 8.70 -11.39 -12.55
CA CYS A 5 7.62 -10.62 -11.93
C CYS A 5 6.67 -11.50 -11.11
N THR A 6 6.32 -12.70 -11.58
CA THR A 6 5.32 -13.57 -10.90
C THR A 6 5.81 -14.07 -9.54
N THR A 7 7.12 -14.14 -9.34
CA THR A 7 7.77 -14.57 -8.10
C THR A 7 8.29 -13.39 -7.25
N CYS A 8 8.21 -12.15 -7.74
CA CYS A 8 8.75 -10.98 -7.05
C CYS A 8 7.88 -10.56 -5.85
N GLU A 9 8.53 -10.33 -4.71
CA GLU A 9 7.90 -9.83 -3.47
C GLU A 9 7.16 -8.48 -3.64
N PHE A 10 7.56 -7.67 -4.64
CA PHE A 10 7.00 -6.35 -4.89
C PHE A 10 5.98 -6.30 -6.05
N LEU A 11 5.53 -7.45 -6.58
CA LEU A 11 4.55 -7.47 -7.68
C LEU A 11 3.28 -6.68 -7.35
N ASN A 12 2.83 -6.72 -6.10
CA ASN A 12 1.63 -6.01 -5.64
C ASN A 12 1.82 -4.50 -5.46
N LEU A 13 3.05 -3.99 -5.57
CA LEU A 13 3.35 -2.56 -5.54
C LEU A 13 3.70 -2.03 -6.93
N CYS A 14 4.52 -2.78 -7.66
CA CYS A 14 5.07 -2.38 -8.96
C CYS A 14 4.15 -2.75 -10.13
N HIS A 15 3.38 -3.83 -10.01
CA HIS A 15 2.57 -4.41 -11.09
C HIS A 15 3.37 -4.73 -12.37
N GLY A 16 4.68 -4.96 -12.22
CA GLY A 16 5.64 -5.21 -13.29
C GLY A 16 6.16 -3.94 -13.97
N GLY A 17 5.84 -2.74 -13.46
CA GLY A 17 6.31 -1.47 -13.99
C GLY A 17 5.54 -1.00 -15.22
N CYS A 18 6.00 0.12 -15.79
CA CYS A 18 5.36 0.79 -16.89
C CYS A 18 5.52 -0.04 -18.18
N PRO A 19 4.43 -0.36 -18.91
CA PRO A 19 4.49 -0.99 -20.23
C PRO A 19 5.51 -0.33 -21.16
N ARG A 20 5.63 1.01 -21.15
CA ARG A 20 6.55 1.76 -22.01
C ARG A 20 8.03 1.44 -21.79
N ASN A 21 8.41 1.03 -20.58
CA ASN A 21 9.80 0.75 -20.21
C ASN A 21 10.19 -0.72 -20.42
N ARG A 22 9.29 -1.52 -21.01
CA ARG A 22 9.55 -2.92 -21.35
C ARG A 22 9.98 -3.01 -22.80
N ASN A 23 10.85 -3.96 -23.10
CA ASN A 23 11.13 -4.34 -24.47
C ASN A 23 9.96 -5.20 -24.99
N TRP A 24 9.27 -4.68 -26.00
CA TRP A 24 8.21 -5.39 -26.71
C TRP A 24 8.83 -6.02 -27.95
N ASN A 25 9.03 -7.34 -27.95
CA ASN A 25 9.40 -7.99 -29.20
C ASN A 25 8.22 -7.92 -30.19
N LEU A 26 8.49 -7.55 -31.44
CA LEU A 26 7.49 -7.38 -32.49
C LEU A 26 6.73 -8.69 -32.81
N SER A 27 7.30 -9.83 -32.41
CA SER A 27 6.70 -11.17 -32.55
C SER A 27 5.74 -11.55 -31.41
N GLY A 28 5.58 -10.71 -30.38
CA GLY A 28 4.61 -10.88 -29.30
C GLY A 28 4.88 -12.03 -28.33
N GLN A 29 6.05 -12.67 -28.40
CA GLN A 29 6.33 -13.92 -27.68
C GLN A 29 7.15 -13.75 -26.39
N GLU A 30 7.87 -12.64 -26.21
CA GLU A 30 8.62 -12.38 -24.97
C GLU A 30 8.53 -10.90 -24.59
N ILE A 31 7.85 -10.65 -23.48
CA ILE A 31 7.83 -9.35 -22.82
C ILE A 31 8.92 -9.40 -21.75
N ASP A 32 9.90 -8.49 -21.83
CA ASP A 32 10.92 -8.36 -20.80
C ASP A 32 10.35 -7.64 -19.55
N VAL A 33 11.10 -7.66 -18.45
CA VAL A 33 10.81 -6.83 -17.28
C VAL A 33 10.96 -5.34 -17.61
N ASP A 34 10.37 -4.48 -16.76
CA ASP A 34 10.62 -3.03 -16.83
C ASP A 34 12.13 -2.76 -16.66
N TYR A 35 12.68 -1.88 -17.49
CA TYR A 35 14.09 -1.44 -17.44
C TYR A 35 14.56 -1.07 -16.02
N PHE A 36 13.68 -0.51 -15.18
CA PHE A 36 13.97 -0.10 -13.80
C PHE A 36 13.68 -1.18 -12.75
N CYS A 37 13.42 -2.43 -13.15
CA CYS A 37 13.04 -3.52 -12.24
C CYS A 37 14.00 -3.65 -11.04
N ASP A 38 15.31 -3.65 -11.28
CA ASP A 38 16.30 -3.81 -10.19
C ASP A 38 16.39 -2.55 -9.30
N SER A 39 16.20 -1.36 -9.87
CA SER A 39 16.12 -0.11 -9.10
C SER A 39 14.88 -0.08 -8.20
N TYR A 40 13.73 -0.56 -8.70
CA TYR A 40 12.51 -0.67 -7.90
C TYR A 40 12.68 -1.62 -6.72
N ILE A 41 13.30 -2.79 -6.94
CA ILE A 41 13.59 -3.74 -5.85
C ILE A 41 14.48 -3.08 -4.78
N GLN A 42 15.54 -2.37 -5.18
CA GLN A 42 16.44 -1.69 -4.25
C GLN A 42 15.74 -0.60 -3.46
N ILE A 43 15.01 0.31 -4.11
CA ILE A 43 14.35 1.43 -3.43
C ILE A 43 13.22 0.94 -2.53
N TYR A 44 12.45 -0.07 -2.94
CA TYR A 44 11.39 -0.62 -2.10
C TYR A 44 11.95 -1.27 -0.86
N ARG A 45 12.97 -2.14 -0.97
CA ARG A 45 13.65 -2.72 0.21
C ARG A 45 14.21 -1.64 1.13
N TYR A 46 14.84 -0.62 0.56
CA TYR A 46 15.38 0.47 1.35
C TYR A 46 14.29 1.26 2.09
N ALA A 47 13.17 1.55 1.43
CA ALA A 47 12.13 2.46 1.91
C ALA A 47 10.99 1.78 2.69
N ASP A 48 10.82 0.46 2.58
CA ASP A 48 9.63 -0.28 3.02
C ASP A 48 9.19 0.08 4.45
N GLU A 49 10.08 -0.05 5.43
CA GLU A 49 9.75 0.23 6.84
C GLU A 49 9.38 1.71 7.08
N ARG A 50 10.06 2.65 6.40
CA ARG A 50 9.74 4.08 6.52
C ARG A 50 8.41 4.42 5.88
N MET A 51 8.12 3.84 4.73
CA MET A 51 6.85 4.03 4.03
C MET A 51 5.67 3.41 4.79
N LYS A 52 5.86 2.23 5.39
CA LYS A 52 4.87 1.60 6.28
C LYS A 52 4.59 2.46 7.51
N SER A 53 5.63 3.00 8.14
CA SER A 53 5.49 3.92 9.29
C SER A 53 4.72 5.19 8.90
N LEU A 54 5.08 5.81 7.78
CA LEU A 54 4.39 7.00 7.26
C LEU A 54 2.91 6.68 6.95
N ALA A 55 2.64 5.58 6.27
CA ALA A 55 1.28 5.16 5.95
C ALA A 55 0.43 4.92 7.21
N ARG A 56 1.02 4.34 8.27
CA ARG A 56 0.35 4.18 9.57
C ARG A 56 0.00 5.54 10.17
N GLN A 57 0.96 6.46 10.25
CA GLN A 57 0.76 7.80 10.82
C GLN A 57 -0.33 8.59 10.06
N LEU A 58 -0.30 8.54 8.72
CA LEU A 58 -1.32 9.19 7.89
C LEU A 58 -2.71 8.58 8.12
N LYS A 59 -2.83 7.26 8.17
CA LYS A 59 -4.11 6.59 8.47
C LYS A 59 -4.62 6.93 9.87
N THR A 60 -3.75 6.98 10.87
CA THR A 60 -4.12 7.36 12.24
C THR A 60 -4.61 8.81 12.28
N ARG A 61 -3.90 9.74 11.64
CA ARG A 61 -4.31 11.15 11.54
C ARG A 61 -5.67 11.29 10.83
N ASN A 62 -5.85 10.64 9.68
CA ASN A 62 -7.09 10.71 8.91
C ASN A 62 -8.26 10.10 9.69
N LEU A 63 -8.03 9.00 10.42
CA LEU A 63 -9.04 8.42 11.30
C LEU A 63 -9.42 9.41 12.41
N LYS A 64 -8.45 10.06 13.05
CA LYS A 64 -8.73 11.10 14.06
C LYS A 64 -9.59 12.23 13.49
N GLN A 65 -9.24 12.74 12.31
CA GLN A 65 -9.99 13.83 11.66
C GLN A 65 -11.41 13.41 11.29
N TYR A 66 -11.59 12.20 10.77
CA TYR A 66 -12.91 11.62 10.50
C TYR A 66 -13.74 11.53 11.80
N LEU A 67 -13.07 11.13 12.88
CA LEU A 67 -13.42 11.20 14.31
C LEU A 67 -14.06 12.51 14.74
N ASP A 68 -13.19 13.50 14.78
CA ASP A 68 -13.45 14.83 15.30
C ASP A 68 -14.54 15.56 14.52
N ALA A 69 -14.76 15.19 13.25
CA ALA A 69 -15.85 15.70 12.41
C ALA A 69 -17.23 15.11 12.76
N GLY A 70 -17.34 14.23 13.76
CA GLY A 70 -18.59 13.64 14.21
C GLY A 70 -19.11 12.48 13.35
N ASN A 71 -18.28 11.93 12.47
CA ASN A 71 -18.67 10.77 11.66
C ASN A 71 -18.72 9.49 12.50
N VAL A 72 -19.63 8.59 12.13
CA VAL A 72 -19.76 7.28 12.78
C VAL A 72 -18.72 6.31 12.23
N GLU A 73 -18.14 5.52 13.12
CA GLU A 73 -17.25 4.44 12.70
C GLU A 73 -17.98 3.34 11.96
N PRO A 74 -17.38 2.80 10.88
CA PRO A 74 -17.91 1.61 10.25
C PRO A 74 -18.00 0.43 11.23
N GLY A 75 -19.00 -0.41 11.01
CA GLY A 75 -19.11 -1.70 11.68
C GLY A 75 -17.86 -2.55 11.48
N ARG A 76 -17.58 -3.43 12.45
CA ARG A 76 -16.33 -4.25 12.52
C ARG A 76 -15.97 -4.97 11.20
N ASN A 77 -16.96 -5.45 10.45
CA ASN A 77 -16.79 -6.18 9.20
C ASN A 77 -17.07 -5.35 7.93
N GLU A 78 -17.48 -4.09 8.07
CA GLU A 78 -17.77 -3.20 6.95
C GLU A 78 -16.48 -2.76 6.24
N PRO A 79 -16.57 -2.29 4.97
CA PRO A 79 -15.43 -1.71 4.26
C PRO A 79 -14.79 -0.55 5.06
N CYS A 80 -13.46 -0.49 5.05
CA CYS A 80 -12.74 0.57 5.74
C CYS A 80 -12.85 1.91 5.01
N ILE A 81 -13.12 2.99 5.76
CA ILE A 81 -13.24 4.38 5.28
C ILE A 81 -11.98 4.95 4.61
N CYS A 82 -10.83 4.30 4.76
CA CYS A 82 -9.59 4.73 4.09
C CYS A 82 -9.47 4.24 2.64
N GLY A 83 -10.50 3.61 2.08
CA GLY A 83 -10.52 3.15 0.69
C GLY A 83 -9.66 1.92 0.39
N SER A 84 -9.18 1.20 1.41
CA SER A 84 -8.30 0.03 1.22
C SER A 84 -9.02 -1.23 0.72
N GLY A 85 -10.36 -1.24 0.71
CA GLY A 85 -11.17 -2.43 0.43
C GLY A 85 -11.12 -3.51 1.53
N HIS A 86 -10.33 -3.33 2.58
CA HIS A 86 -10.28 -4.26 3.72
C HIS A 86 -11.44 -4.03 4.70
N LYS A 87 -11.80 -5.09 5.44
CA LYS A 87 -12.72 -4.98 6.59
C LYS A 87 -12.14 -4.02 7.63
N TYR A 88 -12.97 -3.15 8.21
CA TYR A 88 -12.54 -2.10 9.14
C TYR A 88 -11.65 -2.63 10.28
N LYS A 89 -12.03 -3.76 10.91
CA LYS A 89 -11.24 -4.42 11.98
C LYS A 89 -9.82 -4.88 11.59
N LYS A 90 -9.56 -5.05 10.30
CA LYS A 90 -8.26 -5.49 9.76
C LYS A 90 -7.45 -4.31 9.19
N CYS A 91 -8.02 -3.10 9.16
CA CYS A 91 -7.40 -1.89 8.64
C CYS A 91 -7.39 -0.78 9.70
N CYS A 92 -8.07 0.35 9.49
CA CYS A 92 -8.02 1.50 10.40
C CYS A 92 -8.56 1.20 11.81
N GLY A 93 -9.45 0.21 11.97
CA GLY A 93 -9.94 -0.20 13.29
C GLY A 93 -8.83 -0.71 14.23
N ARG A 94 -7.67 -1.14 13.71
CA ARG A 94 -6.50 -1.51 14.52
C ARG A 94 -5.72 -0.29 15.04
N LEU A 95 -5.86 0.86 14.38
CA LEU A 95 -5.17 2.09 14.72
C LEU A 95 -5.89 2.88 15.82
N ARG A 96 -7.14 2.50 16.14
CA ARG A 96 -7.93 3.18 17.17
C ARG A 96 -7.26 3.12 18.56
N SER A 97 -6.54 2.04 18.87
CA SER A 97 -5.78 1.94 20.12
C SER A 97 -4.62 2.94 20.22
N GLU A 98 -4.13 3.48 19.10
CA GLU A 98 -3.06 4.49 19.08
C GLU A 98 -3.59 5.91 19.33
N LEU A 99 -4.87 6.17 19.06
CA LEU A 99 -5.50 7.47 19.28
C LEU A 99 -5.75 7.75 20.78
N SER A 100 -5.98 6.70 21.57
CA SER A 100 -6.21 6.78 23.02
C SER A 100 -4.98 7.17 23.84
N ASN A 101 -3.77 7.13 23.26
CA ASN A 101 -2.51 7.43 23.96
C ASN A 101 -2.04 8.89 23.81
N VAL A 102 -2.85 9.77 23.20
CA VAL A 102 -2.47 11.17 22.91
C VAL A 102 -3.11 12.18 23.89
N HIS A 103 -3.86 11.73 24.89
CA HIS A 103 -4.56 12.58 25.86
C HIS A 103 -3.90 12.71 27.25
N THR A 104 -2.60 12.44 27.37
CA THR A 104 -1.83 12.69 28.61
C THR A 104 -0.50 13.36 28.31
N VAL A 105 -0.54 14.64 27.93
CA VAL A 105 0.51 15.63 28.21
C VAL A 105 -0.17 16.95 28.54
#